data_AF-A0A821JXR3-F1
#
_entry.id   AF-A0A821JXR3-F1
#
_cell.length_a   1.000
_cell.length_b   1.000
_cell.length_c   1.000
_cell.angle_alpha   90.00
_cell.angle_beta   90.00
_cell.angle_gamma   90.00
#
_symmetry.space_group_name_H-M   'P 1'
#
loop_
_entity.id
_entity.type
_entity.pdbx_description
1 polymer ?
#
loop_
_entity_poly.entity_id
_entity_poly.type
_entity_poly.pdbx_seq_one_letter_code
_entity_poly.pdbx_strand_id
1 'polypeptide(L)'
;EMATGNESNLCSVCNKPPAKSFCTGCKKYFCRKDFKEHEQQLSIKFDDEIVRSHDEIFDQIQKLEKSNHSSLNLFNQIELWKKTTISKVEQAAEKAHDELMELIDKERITIIKQIEPITREIRCLREEENFVEDDIDRLKQKNQ
;
A
#
# COMPACT_ATOMS: atom_id res chain seq x y z
N GLU A 1 -2.69 50.37 60.43
CA GLU A 1 -3.35 51.31 59.50
C GLU A 1 -2.36 52.38 59.11
N MET A 2 -2.12 52.62 57.82
CA MET A 2 -1.88 53.96 57.24
C MET A 2 -2.13 53.81 55.73
N ALA A 3 -3.30 54.24 55.28
CA ALA A 3 -3.66 54.37 53.88
C ALA A 3 -3.00 55.63 53.31
N THR A 4 -2.13 55.46 52.31
CA THR A 4 -1.53 56.55 51.52
C THR A 4 -2.10 56.51 50.11
N GLY A 5 -2.42 57.69 49.59
CA GLY A 5 -3.36 57.95 48.50
C GLY A 5 -3.09 57.25 47.17
N ASN A 6 -4.20 57.08 46.46
CA ASN A 6 -4.40 56.54 45.12
C ASN A 6 -3.42 57.14 44.07
N GLU A 7 -2.24 56.54 43.86
CA GLU A 7 -1.43 56.79 42.66
C GLU A 7 -2.21 56.23 41.47
N SER A 8 -3.01 57.08 40.84
CA SER A 8 -3.80 56.68 39.69
C SER A 8 -2.87 56.41 38.52
N ASN A 9 -2.68 55.13 38.17
CA ASN A 9 -1.99 54.72 36.96
C ASN A 9 -2.52 55.50 35.75
N LEU A 10 -1.62 55.91 34.85
CA LEU A 10 -1.97 56.63 33.62
C LEU A 10 -2.27 55.63 32.49
N CYS A 11 -3.22 55.98 31.63
CA CYS A 11 -3.50 55.15 30.46
C CYS A 11 -2.33 55.22 29.48
N SER A 12 -1.84 54.07 29.01
CA SER A 12 -0.70 53.98 28.09
C SER A 12 -1.00 54.53 26.69
N VAL A 13 -2.27 54.86 26.38
CA VAL A 13 -2.71 55.41 25.09
C VAL A 13 -3.02 56.90 25.21
N CYS A 14 -3.94 57.29 26.11
CA CYS A 14 -4.38 58.69 26.23
C CYS A 14 -3.71 59.49 27.37
N ASN A 15 -2.86 58.84 28.18
CA ASN A 15 -2.15 59.43 29.32
C ASN A 15 -3.05 60.07 30.40
N LYS A 16 -4.31 59.62 30.51
CA LYS A 16 -5.29 60.12 31.50
C LYS A 16 -5.48 59.10 32.64
N PRO A 17 -5.59 59.55 33.90
CA PRO A 17 -6.04 58.72 35.02
C PRO A 17 -7.58 58.63 35.10
N PRO A 18 -8.15 57.62 35.81
CA PRO A 18 -7.47 56.43 36.32
C PRO A 18 -7.46 55.29 35.28
N ALA A 19 -6.28 54.74 35.00
CA ALA A 19 -6.12 53.51 34.25
C ALA A 19 -6.23 52.31 35.18
N LYS A 20 -7.37 51.63 35.14
CA LYS A 20 -7.69 50.51 36.05
C LYS A 20 -7.49 49.13 35.42
N SER A 21 -7.43 49.06 34.09
CA SER A 21 -7.30 47.78 33.37
C SER A 21 -5.85 47.53 33.02
N PHE A 22 -5.30 46.39 33.44
CA PHE A 22 -3.93 45.98 33.10
C PHE A 22 -3.97 44.84 32.09
N CYS A 23 -3.32 45.01 30.93
CA CYS A 23 -3.15 43.93 29.96
C CYS A 23 -1.86 43.15 30.28
N THR A 24 -1.98 41.86 30.55
CA THR A 24 -0.83 40.98 30.85
C THR A 24 0.05 40.71 29.64
N GLY A 25 -0.54 40.65 28.43
CA GLY A 25 0.19 40.48 27.18
C GLY A 25 1.05 41.69 26.82
N CYS A 26 0.49 42.90 26.94
CA CYS A 26 1.22 44.14 26.62
C CYS A 26 2.00 44.72 27.80
N LYS A 27 1.76 44.23 29.03
CA LYS A 27 2.30 44.76 30.29
C LYS A 27 2.04 46.27 30.47
N LYS A 28 0.83 46.72 30.15
CA LYS A 28 0.44 48.15 30.13
C LYS A 28 -0.91 48.38 30.83
N TYR A 29 -1.06 49.55 31.45
CA TYR A 29 -2.33 50.02 32.01
C TYR A 29 -3.12 50.84 31.00
N PHE A 30 -4.44 50.65 30.99
CA PHE A 30 -5.38 51.33 30.09
C PHE A 30 -6.57 51.89 30.86
N CYS A 31 -7.13 52.98 30.35
CA CYS A 31 -8.48 53.39 30.73
C CYS A 31 -9.51 52.43 30.08
N ARG A 32 -10.73 52.38 30.61
CA ARG A 32 -11.76 51.44 30.12
C ARG A 32 -12.05 51.57 28.62
N LYS A 33 -12.02 52.80 28.08
CA LYS A 33 -12.27 53.06 26.65
C LYS A 33 -11.16 52.47 25.79
N ASP A 34 -9.90 52.81 26.09
CA ASP A 34 -8.76 52.37 25.29
C ASP A 34 -8.47 50.87 25.47
N PHE A 35 -8.85 50.28 26.62
CA PHE A 35 -8.78 48.85 26.82
C PHE A 35 -9.75 48.09 25.90
N LYS A 36 -10.98 48.57 25.74
CA LYS A 36 -11.96 47.97 24.84
C LYS A 36 -11.50 48.04 23.37
N GLU A 37 -10.92 49.17 22.98
CA GLU A 37 -10.32 49.33 21.65
C GLU A 37 -9.16 48.34 21.44
N HIS A 38 -8.31 48.17 22.46
CA HIS A 38 -7.22 47.20 22.42
C HIS A 38 -7.73 45.76 22.25
N GLU A 39 -8.77 45.35 22.97
CA GLU A 39 -9.41 44.03 22.81
C GLU A 39 -9.99 43.84 21.41
N GLN A 40 -10.64 44.87 20.85
CA GLN A 40 -11.18 44.81 19.48
C GLN A 40 -10.08 44.63 18.44
N GLN A 41 -8.97 45.35 18.56
CA GLN A 41 -7.82 45.19 17.65
C GLN A 41 -7.18 43.80 17.76
N LEU A 42 -7.14 43.22 18.96
CA LEU A 42 -6.68 41.84 19.14
C LEU A 42 -7.59 40.83 18.47
N SER A 43 -8.92 40.99 18.58
CA SER A 43 -9.89 40.14 17.89
C SER A 43 -9.70 40.18 16.38
N ILE A 44 -9.59 41.39 15.80
CA ILE A 44 -9.38 41.57 14.36
C ILE A 44 -8.09 40.88 13.91
N LYS A 45 -6.99 41.07 14.63
CA LYS A 45 -5.72 40.41 14.31
C LYS A 45 -5.80 38.89 14.40
N PHE A 46 -6.49 38.36 15.40
CA PHE A 46 -6.66 36.93 15.55
C PHE A 46 -7.46 36.34 14.38
N ASP A 47 -8.55 37.01 13.99
CA ASP A 47 -9.36 36.58 12.85
C ASP A 47 -8.57 36.66 11.52
N ASP A 48 -7.81 37.74 11.33
CA ASP A 48 -7.06 37.99 10.10
C ASP A 48 -5.81 37.11 9.95
N GLU A 49 -5.04 36.94 11.03
CA GLU A 49 -3.74 36.24 10.97
C GLU A 49 -3.88 34.74 11.25
N ILE A 50 -4.78 34.34 12.15
CA ILE A 50 -4.88 32.95 12.61
C ILE A 50 -6.06 32.24 11.97
N VAL A 51 -7.28 32.76 12.14
CA VAL A 51 -8.51 32.07 11.68
C VAL A 51 -8.49 31.94 10.16
N ARG A 52 -8.24 33.04 9.45
CA ARG A 52 -8.18 33.02 7.98
C ARG A 52 -7.11 32.07 7.44
N SER A 53 -5.89 32.11 8.00
CA SER A 53 -4.82 31.21 7.55
C SER A 53 -5.15 29.75 7.82
N HIS A 54 -5.76 29.45 8.97
CA HIS A 54 -6.19 28.10 9.31
C HIS A 54 -7.25 27.60 8.31
N ASP A 55 -8.28 28.40 8.06
CA ASP A 55 -9.38 28.04 7.17
C ASP A 55 -8.91 27.86 5.73
N GLU A 56 -7.98 28.71 5.25
CA GLU A 56 -7.36 28.56 3.94
C GLU A 56 -6.58 27.25 3.78
N ILE A 57 -5.81 26.85 4.81
CA ILE A 57 -5.08 25.58 4.80
C ILE A 57 -6.06 24.40 4.83
N PHE A 58 -7.06 24.47 5.71
CA PHE A 58 -8.06 23.43 5.85
C PHE A 58 -8.85 23.21 4.55
N ASP A 59 -9.27 24.29 3.88
CA ASP A 59 -9.93 24.24 2.58
C ASP A 59 -9.03 23.66 1.49
N GLN A 60 -7.73 23.99 1.49
CA GLN A 60 -6.77 23.41 0.54
C GLN A 60 -6.64 21.90 0.74
N ILE A 61 -6.56 21.43 1.98
CA ILE A 61 -6.50 20.00 2.30
C ILE A 61 -7.77 19.29 1.80
N GLN A 62 -8.95 19.84 2.10
CA GLN A 62 -10.21 19.25 1.63
C GLN A 62 -10.34 19.22 0.10
N LYS A 63 -9.82 20.23 -0.60
CA LYS A 63 -9.79 20.26 -2.07
C LYS A 63 -8.85 19.20 -2.63
N LEU A 64 -7.69 18.98 -2.00
CA LEU A 64 -6.76 17.91 -2.38
C LEU A 64 -7.42 16.54 -2.26
N GLU A 65 -8.12 16.26 -1.16
CA GLU A 65 -8.88 15.02 -0.96
C GLU A 65 -9.94 14.80 -2.04
N LYS A 66 -10.68 15.85 -2.42
CA LYS A 66 -11.69 15.78 -3.49
C LYS A 66 -11.09 15.63 -4.89
N SER A 67 -9.89 16.19 -5.13
CA SER A 67 -9.17 16.10 -6.41
C SER A 67 -8.38 14.80 -6.59
N ASN A 68 -8.28 13.97 -5.54
CA ASN A 68 -7.46 12.75 -5.49
C ASN A 68 -7.98 11.59 -6.36
N HIS A 69 -8.79 11.89 -7.38
CA HIS A 69 -9.25 10.95 -8.38
C HIS A 69 -8.09 10.26 -9.13
N SER A 70 -6.91 10.92 -9.18
CA SER A 70 -5.65 10.39 -9.71
C SER A 70 -5.00 9.34 -8.81
N SER A 71 -5.09 9.44 -7.48
CA SER A 71 -4.57 8.41 -6.57
C SER A 71 -5.41 7.14 -6.65
N LEU A 72 -6.74 7.28 -6.73
CA LEU A 72 -7.64 6.16 -7.03
C LEU A 72 -7.28 5.46 -8.36
N ASN A 73 -6.87 6.22 -9.37
CA ASN A 73 -6.42 5.66 -10.65
C ASN A 73 -5.11 4.86 -10.49
N LEU A 74 -4.13 5.37 -9.76
CA LEU A 74 -2.88 4.64 -9.49
C LEU A 74 -3.12 3.34 -8.70
N PHE A 75 -3.99 3.35 -7.69
CA PHE A 75 -4.36 2.12 -6.97
C PHE A 75 -5.04 1.10 -7.89
N ASN A 76 -5.93 1.54 -8.77
CA ASN A 76 -6.55 0.67 -9.77
C ASN A 76 -5.52 0.09 -10.75
N GLN A 77 -4.53 0.88 -11.18
CA GLN A 77 -3.45 0.41 -12.03
C GLN A 77 -2.57 -0.64 -11.32
N ILE A 78 -2.26 -0.44 -10.04
CA ILE A 78 -1.52 -1.40 -9.22
C ILE A 78 -2.30 -2.72 -9.10
N GLU A 79 -3.60 -2.65 -8.82
CA GLU A 79 -4.46 -3.84 -8.74
C GLU A 79 -4.57 -4.57 -10.08
N LEU A 80 -4.70 -3.83 -11.19
CA LEU A 80 -4.71 -4.43 -12.52
C LEU A 80 -3.38 -5.10 -12.85
N TRP A 81 -2.26 -4.45 -12.54
CA TRP A 81 -0.92 -5.00 -12.75
C TRP A 81 -0.72 -6.28 -11.94
N LYS A 82 -1.14 -6.29 -10.67
CA LYS A 82 -1.09 -7.47 -9.80
C LYS A 82 -1.90 -8.64 -10.37
N LYS A 83 -3.18 -8.40 -10.71
CA LYS A 83 -4.06 -9.44 -11.28
C LYS A 83 -3.49 -10.00 -12.58
N THR A 84 -3.04 -9.12 -13.47
CA THR A 84 -2.48 -9.50 -14.77
C THR A 84 -1.20 -10.32 -14.61
N THR A 85 -0.34 -9.95 -13.66
CA THR A 85 0.92 -10.65 -13.41
C THR A 85 0.66 -12.07 -12.87
N ILE A 86 -0.23 -12.20 -11.89
CA ILE A 86 -0.61 -13.53 -11.34
C ILE A 86 -1.16 -14.42 -12.44
N SER A 87 -2.12 -13.93 -13.22
CA SER A 87 -2.74 -14.69 -14.31
C SER A 87 -1.72 -15.15 -15.35
N LYS A 88 -0.72 -14.31 -15.70
CA LYS A 88 0.34 -14.70 -16.64
C LYS A 88 1.25 -15.79 -16.09
N VAL A 89 1.57 -15.73 -14.80
CA VAL A 89 2.41 -16.75 -14.14
C VAL A 89 1.66 -18.07 -14.07
N GLU A 90 0.37 -18.05 -13.73
CA GLU A 90 -0.49 -19.24 -13.71
C GLU A 90 -0.58 -19.89 -15.10
N GLN A 91 -0.86 -19.09 -16.15
CA GLN A 91 -0.90 -19.60 -17.53
C GLN A 91 0.44 -20.20 -17.98
N ALA A 92 1.56 -19.59 -17.61
CA ALA A 92 2.88 -20.11 -17.95
C ALA A 92 3.16 -21.43 -17.22
N ALA A 93 2.75 -21.56 -15.96
CA ALA A 93 2.90 -22.78 -15.18
C ALA A 93 2.03 -23.93 -15.70
N GLU A 94 0.76 -23.65 -16.02
CA GLU A 94 -0.16 -24.62 -16.64
C GLU A 94 0.40 -25.11 -17.98
N LYS A 95 0.84 -24.18 -18.83
CA LYS A 95 1.43 -24.54 -20.12
C LYS A 95 2.68 -25.43 -19.96
N ALA A 96 3.58 -25.09 -19.05
CA ALA A 96 4.79 -25.88 -18.81
C ALA A 96 4.46 -27.27 -18.24
N HIS A 97 3.44 -27.37 -17.39
CA HIS A 97 2.95 -28.64 -16.87
C HIS A 97 2.39 -29.52 -17.99
N ASP A 98 1.55 -28.97 -18.86
CA ASP A 98 0.93 -29.71 -19.95
C ASP A 98 1.98 -30.16 -20.99
N GLU A 99 2.93 -29.30 -21.34
CA GLU A 99 4.05 -29.66 -22.22
C GLU A 99 4.88 -30.81 -21.62
N LEU A 100 5.12 -30.80 -20.31
CA LEU A 100 5.83 -31.88 -19.62
C LEU A 100 5.04 -33.20 -19.64
N MET A 101 3.73 -33.14 -19.41
CA MET A 101 2.86 -34.32 -19.47
C MET A 101 2.83 -34.94 -20.87
N GLU A 102 2.75 -34.12 -21.92
CA GLU A 102 2.81 -34.60 -23.30
C GLU A 102 4.15 -35.30 -23.60
N LEU A 103 5.26 -34.76 -23.11
CA LEU A 103 6.57 -35.39 -23.25
C LEU A 103 6.63 -36.73 -22.53
N ILE A 104 6.16 -36.79 -21.28
CA ILE A 104 6.10 -38.03 -20.48
C ILE A 104 5.25 -39.09 -21.19
N ASP A 105 4.08 -38.72 -21.70
CA ASP A 105 3.19 -39.65 -22.40
C ASP A 105 3.82 -40.16 -23.71
N LYS A 106 4.50 -39.29 -24.45
CA LYS A 106 5.23 -39.68 -25.67
C LYS A 106 6.37 -40.65 -25.37
N GLU A 107 7.15 -40.40 -24.33
CA GLU A 107 8.22 -41.30 -23.90
C GLU A 107 7.66 -42.63 -23.42
N ARG A 108 6.57 -42.61 -22.64
CA ARG A 108 5.86 -43.82 -22.22
C ARG A 108 5.41 -44.67 -23.40
N ILE A 109 4.78 -44.07 -24.41
CA ILE A 109 4.37 -44.78 -25.64
C ILE A 109 5.58 -45.37 -26.36
N THR A 110 6.69 -44.64 -26.41
CA THR A 110 7.93 -45.09 -27.05
C THR A 110 8.51 -46.31 -26.35
N ILE A 111 8.59 -46.28 -25.02
CA ILE A 111 9.05 -47.41 -24.19
C ILE A 111 8.14 -48.62 -24.39
N ILE A 112 6.81 -48.44 -24.36
CA ILE A 112 5.86 -49.54 -24.58
C ILE A 112 6.09 -50.19 -25.95
N LYS A 113 6.27 -49.39 -27.01
CA LYS A 113 6.55 -49.91 -28.36
C LYS A 113 7.87 -50.67 -28.45
N GLN A 114 8.88 -50.31 -27.66
CA GLN A 114 10.16 -51.02 -27.63
C GLN A 114 10.06 -52.36 -26.90
N ILE A 115 9.27 -52.43 -25.83
CA ILE A 115 9.14 -53.63 -24.98
C ILE A 115 8.09 -54.62 -25.50
N GLU A 116 7.07 -54.15 -26.23
CA GLU A 116 5.98 -55.00 -26.73
C GLU A 116 6.47 -56.17 -27.61
N PRO A 117 7.41 -56.01 -28.57
CA PRO A 117 7.92 -57.12 -29.37
C PRO A 117 8.62 -58.19 -28.53
N ILE A 118 9.42 -57.78 -27.54
CA ILE A 118 10.12 -58.69 -26.62
C ILE A 118 9.09 -59.45 -25.78
N THR A 119 8.07 -58.75 -25.29
CA THR A 119 6.97 -59.35 -24.53
C THR A 119 6.23 -60.41 -25.36
N ARG A 120 5.98 -60.14 -26.64
CA ARG A 120 5.37 -61.11 -27.56
C ARG A 120 6.28 -62.31 -27.82
N GLU A 121 7.57 -62.09 -28.08
CA GLU A 121 8.58 -63.15 -28.28
C GLU A 121 8.62 -64.09 -27.07
N ILE A 122 8.67 -63.54 -25.85
CA ILE A 122 8.65 -64.32 -24.60
C ILE A 122 7.36 -65.16 -24.47
N ARG A 123 6.20 -64.59 -24.80
CA ARG A 123 4.92 -65.32 -24.71
C ARG A 123 4.87 -66.48 -25.71
N CYS A 124 5.25 -66.25 -26.97
CA CYS A 124 5.27 -67.29 -27.99
C CYS A 124 6.21 -68.46 -27.62
N LEU A 125 7.46 -68.17 -27.25
CA LEU A 125 8.43 -69.21 -26.86
C LEU A 125 7.93 -70.04 -25.67
N ARG A 126 7.24 -69.39 -24.72
CA ARG A 126 6.67 -70.06 -23.55
C ARG A 126 5.45 -70.92 -23.88
N GLU A 127 4.56 -70.45 -24.75
CA GLU A 127 3.37 -71.20 -25.18
C GLU A 127 3.72 -72.40 -26.04
N GLU A 128 4.77 -72.31 -26.86
CA GLU A 128 5.26 -73.38 -27.72
C GLU A 128 6.22 -74.35 -27.01
N GLU A 129 6.62 -74.04 -25.76
CA GLU A 129 7.69 -74.74 -25.01
C GLU A 129 8.99 -74.91 -25.83
N ASN A 130 9.25 -73.96 -26.73
CA ASN A 130 10.26 -74.07 -27.78
C ASN A 130 11.36 -73.01 -27.58
N PHE A 131 12.21 -73.21 -26.56
CA PHE A 131 13.32 -72.32 -26.26
C PHE A 131 14.58 -73.10 -25.91
N VAL A 132 15.74 -72.55 -26.27
CA VAL A 132 17.07 -73.07 -25.91
C VAL A 132 17.89 -72.02 -25.13
N GLU A 133 19.04 -72.42 -24.60
CA GLU A 133 19.94 -71.55 -23.83
C GLU A 133 20.29 -70.25 -24.57
N ASP A 134 20.51 -70.34 -25.89
CA ASP A 134 20.81 -69.18 -26.74
C ASP A 134 19.64 -68.17 -26.80
N ASP A 135 18.38 -68.63 -26.80
CA ASP A 135 17.21 -67.74 -26.76
C ASP A 135 17.13 -67.00 -25.43
N ILE A 136 17.44 -67.70 -24.32
CA ILE A 136 17.46 -67.14 -22.97
C ILE A 136 18.52 -66.04 -22.87
N ASP A 137 19.73 -66.31 -23.35
CA ASP A 137 20.82 -65.33 -23.28
C ASP A 137 20.60 -64.14 -24.22
N ARG A 138 20.01 -64.36 -25.41
CA ARG A 138 19.56 -63.27 -26.30
C ARG A 138 18.51 -62.38 -25.63
N LEU A 139 17.51 -62.98 -24.99
CA LEU A 139 16.45 -62.23 -24.31
C LEU A 139 16.94 -61.50 -23.07
N LYS A 140 17.93 -62.03 -22.34
CA LYS A 140 18.59 -61.31 -21.24
C LYS A 140 19.30 -60.05 -21.75
N GLN A 141 20.01 -60.13 -22.87
CA GLN A 141 20.68 -58.98 -23.47
C GLN A 141 19.69 -57.92 -23.98
N LYS A 142 18.54 -58.34 -24.54
CA LYS A 142 17.48 -57.41 -24.99
C LYS A 142 16.69 -56.77 -23.85
N ASN A 143 16.71 -57.35 -22.63
CA ASN A 143 15.99 -56.86 -21.44
C ASN A 143 16.87 -56.03 -20.48
N GLN A 144 18.15 -55.80 -20.81
CA GLN A 144 19.04 -54.85 -20.11
C GLN A 144 18.88 -53.45 -20.69
#